data_AF-A0A7D9IUQ4-F1
#
_entry.id   AF-A0A7D9IUQ4-F1
#
_cell.length_a   1.000
_cell.length_b   1.000
_cell.length_c   1.000
_cell.angle_alpha   90.00
_cell.angle_beta   90.00
_cell.angle_gamma   90.00
#
_symmetry.space_group_name_H-M   'P 1'
#
loop_
_entity.id
_entity.type
_entity.pdbx_description
1 polymer ?
#
loop_
_entity_poly.entity_id
_entity_poly.type
_entity_poly.pdbx_seq_one_letter_code
_entity_poly.pdbx_strand_id
1 'polypeptide(L)'
;MANQIHGTGSPSPAGEWTFCLLSQVIDRYKRQPIITAILRSIFSQLKMSNYDDMFWAACCLAYFGFLRSSKFTVPNGDNFSQALHLSVSDITADQRVASSRTQVNIKVSKTDPFRQGCVITLGRGTSPLYPVEALFNYLDVRGGASGPLFVPLKRCSIK
;
A
#
# COMPACT_ATOMS: atom_id res chain seq x y z
N MET A 1 -71.90 21.16 -5.50
CA MET A 1 -71.58 20.57 -4.18
C MET A 1 -70.08 20.40 -4.10
N ALA A 2 -69.38 21.36 -3.48
CA ALA A 2 -67.97 21.23 -3.16
C ALA A 2 -67.85 20.37 -1.90
N ASN A 3 -66.94 19.39 -1.88
CA ASN A 3 -66.56 18.73 -0.64
C ASN A 3 -65.05 18.84 -0.45
N GLN A 4 -64.71 19.47 0.66
CA GLN A 4 -63.37 19.73 1.17
C GLN A 4 -63.00 18.55 2.07
N ILE A 5 -61.83 17.94 1.87
CA ILE A 5 -61.27 17.00 2.85
C ILE A 5 -59.83 17.43 3.17
N HIS A 6 -59.72 18.04 4.34
CA HIS A 6 -58.47 18.33 5.02
C HIS A 6 -57.93 17.00 5.58
N GLY A 7 -56.75 16.59 5.16
CA GLY A 7 -56.06 15.40 5.66
C GLY A 7 -54.65 15.75 6.08
N THR A 8 -54.49 16.34 7.26
CA THR A 8 -53.18 16.53 7.90
C THR A 8 -52.71 15.19 8.48
N GLY A 9 -52.00 14.42 7.68
CA GLY A 9 -51.24 13.26 8.14
C GLY A 9 -49.80 13.67 8.44
N SER A 10 -49.49 13.91 9.71
CA SER A 10 -48.11 14.08 10.18
C SER A 10 -47.30 12.80 9.92
N PRO A 11 -46.13 12.85 9.26
CA PRO A 11 -45.27 11.69 9.13
C PRO A 11 -44.62 11.38 10.47
N SER A 12 -44.75 10.12 10.89
CA SER A 12 -44.08 9.57 12.09
C SER A 12 -42.54 9.69 11.94
N PRO A 13 -41.79 10.12 12.97
CA PRO A 13 -40.35 10.36 12.86
C PRO A 13 -39.51 9.09 12.62
N ALA A 14 -40.10 7.89 12.77
CA ALA A 14 -39.34 6.63 12.79
C ALA A 14 -38.68 6.25 11.44
N GLY A 15 -39.18 6.79 10.32
CA GLY A 15 -38.64 6.52 8.98
C GLY A 15 -37.41 7.35 8.60
N GLU A 16 -37.28 8.56 9.15
CA GLU A 16 -36.17 9.46 8.80
C GLU A 16 -34.89 9.12 9.56
N TRP A 17 -35.01 8.66 10.81
CA TRP A 17 -33.86 8.22 11.60
C TRP A 17 -33.22 6.96 11.04
N THR A 18 -34.01 6.03 10.50
CA THR A 18 -33.48 4.82 9.86
C THR A 18 -32.76 5.13 8.56
N PHE A 19 -33.24 6.10 7.76
CA PHE A 19 -32.51 6.59 6.59
C PHE A 19 -31.24 7.36 6.95
N CYS A 20 -31.23 8.17 8.01
CA CYS A 20 -30.03 8.85 8.49
C CYS A 20 -28.99 7.86 9.06
N LEU A 21 -29.42 6.83 9.80
CA LEU A 21 -28.52 5.79 10.31
C LEU A 21 -27.98 4.91 9.18
N LEU A 22 -28.83 4.54 8.20
CA LEU A 22 -28.40 3.82 7.01
C LEU A 22 -27.48 4.67 6.14
N SER A 23 -27.75 5.98 5.98
CA SER A 23 -26.86 6.92 5.30
C SER A 23 -25.52 7.02 6.03
N GLN A 24 -25.50 7.14 7.36
CA GLN A 24 -24.27 7.17 8.14
C GLN A 24 -23.49 5.85 8.05
N VAL A 25 -24.16 4.70 8.04
CA VAL A 25 -23.51 3.39 7.89
C VAL A 25 -23.02 3.18 6.46
N ILE A 26 -23.78 3.57 5.44
CA ILE A 26 -23.41 3.43 4.02
C ILE A 26 -22.26 4.39 3.65
N ASP A 27 -22.22 5.60 4.22
CA ASP A 27 -21.12 6.56 3.99
C ASP A 27 -19.83 6.15 4.72
N ARG A 28 -19.92 5.36 5.81
CA ARG A 28 -18.77 4.69 6.45
C ARG A 28 -18.19 3.55 5.60
N TYR A 29 -18.95 3.09 4.59
CA TYR A 29 -18.52 2.12 3.58
C TYR A 29 -18.39 2.73 2.18
N LYS A 30 -18.32 4.07 2.07
CA LYS A 30 -17.88 4.69 0.83
C LYS A 30 -16.45 4.22 0.60
N ARG A 31 -16.27 3.32 -0.38
CA ARG A 31 -14.94 2.94 -0.87
C ARG A 31 -14.29 4.21 -1.35
N GLN A 32 -13.56 4.87 -0.45
CA GLN A 32 -12.58 5.88 -0.83
C GLN A 32 -11.73 5.18 -1.88
N PRO A 33 -11.43 5.82 -3.02
CA PRO A 33 -10.34 5.31 -3.84
C PRO A 33 -9.16 5.10 -2.89
N ILE A 34 -8.33 4.09 -3.15
CA ILE A 34 -7.08 3.96 -2.39
C ILE A 34 -6.23 5.17 -2.83
N ILE A 35 -6.50 6.33 -2.22
CA ILE A 35 -5.98 7.63 -2.60
C ILE A 35 -4.67 7.77 -1.84
N THR A 36 -3.73 8.42 -2.50
CA THR A 36 -2.53 9.06 -1.95
C THR A 36 -2.73 9.73 -0.58
N ALA A 37 -3.95 10.12 -0.20
CA ALA A 37 -4.31 10.68 1.09
C ALA A 37 -4.10 9.72 2.27
N ILE A 38 -4.45 8.43 2.12
CA ILE A 38 -4.22 7.43 3.17
C ILE A 38 -2.70 7.24 3.37
N LEU A 39 -1.95 7.14 2.27
CA LEU A 39 -0.50 7.04 2.33
C LEU A 39 0.13 8.27 2.99
N ARG A 40 -0.35 9.47 2.70
CA ARG A 40 0.11 10.70 3.37
C ARG A 40 -0.20 10.70 4.87
N SER A 41 -1.38 10.21 5.26
CA SER A 41 -1.76 10.09 6.67
C SER A 41 -0.89 9.07 7.41
N ILE A 42 -0.56 7.94 6.77
CA ILE A 42 0.40 6.97 7.30
C ILE A 42 1.76 7.65 7.46
N PHE A 43 2.26 8.29 6.41
CA PHE A 43 3.56 8.96 6.42
C PHE A 43 3.69 9.98 7.56
N SER A 44 2.65 10.80 7.81
CA SER A 44 2.67 11.80 8.88
C SER A 44 2.82 11.22 10.29
N GLN A 45 2.57 9.92 10.48
CA GLN A 45 2.69 9.24 11.77
C GLN A 45 4.02 8.50 11.93
N LEU A 46 4.79 8.33 10.85
CA LEU A 46 6.07 7.64 10.89
C LEU A 46 7.16 8.54 11.47
N LYS A 47 8.03 7.97 12.31
CA LYS A 47 9.14 8.69 12.96
C LYS A 47 10.47 8.52 12.24
N MET A 48 10.46 7.97 11.02
CA MET A 48 11.63 7.66 10.20
C MET A 48 12.69 6.85 10.99
N SER A 49 12.23 5.83 11.72
CA SER A 49 13.09 4.79 12.28
C SER A 49 13.35 3.68 11.27
N ASN A 50 14.37 2.84 11.47
CA ASN A 50 14.67 1.70 10.58
C ASN A 50 13.44 0.80 10.28
N TYR A 51 12.53 0.66 11.26
CA TYR A 51 11.29 -0.09 11.07
C TYR A 51 10.28 0.70 10.22
N ASP A 52 10.19 2.00 10.45
CA ASP A 52 9.30 2.88 9.69
C ASP A 52 9.76 3.00 8.23
N ASP A 53 11.06 3.02 7.96
CA ASP A 53 11.62 3.04 6.60
C ASP A 53 11.25 1.76 5.84
N MET A 54 11.40 0.60 6.49
CA MET A 54 10.95 -0.68 5.94
C MET A 54 9.45 -0.65 5.63
N PHE A 55 8.64 -0.22 6.60
CA PHE A 55 7.19 -0.20 6.46
C PHE A 55 6.76 0.79 5.36
N TRP A 56 7.37 1.96 5.30
CA TRP A 56 7.10 2.98 4.30
C TRP A 56 7.45 2.51 2.89
N ALA A 57 8.63 1.92 2.73
CA ALA A 57 9.08 1.33 1.47
C ALA A 57 8.12 0.21 1.01
N ALA A 58 7.66 -0.65 1.94
CA ALA A 58 6.69 -1.69 1.64
C ALA A 58 5.33 -1.11 1.21
N CYS A 59 4.82 -0.08 1.88
CA CYS A 59 3.59 0.61 1.51
C CYS A 59 3.70 1.27 0.13
N CYS A 60 4.80 1.97 -0.15
CA CYS A 60 5.05 2.60 -1.44
C CYS A 60 5.15 1.56 -2.56
N LEU A 61 5.92 0.50 -2.36
CA LEU A 61 6.05 -0.56 -3.36
C LEU A 61 4.71 -1.25 -3.64
N ALA A 62 3.92 -1.54 -2.60
CA ALA A 62 2.61 -2.14 -2.75
C ALA A 62 1.66 -1.25 -3.56
N TYR A 63 1.64 0.05 -3.24
CA TYR A 63 0.74 1.00 -3.88
C TYR A 63 1.11 1.27 -5.33
N PHE A 64 2.35 1.69 -5.59
CA PHE A 64 2.80 2.07 -6.93
C PHE A 64 3.04 0.86 -7.83
N GLY A 65 3.36 -0.31 -7.25
CA GLY A 65 3.47 -1.57 -7.98
C GLY A 65 2.16 -2.34 -8.12
N PHE A 66 1.05 -1.85 -7.55
CA PHE A 66 -0.24 -2.56 -7.49
C PHE A 66 -0.10 -4.00 -6.97
N LEU A 67 0.80 -4.21 -6.01
CA LEU A 67 1.14 -5.52 -5.47
C LEU A 67 0.27 -5.86 -4.27
N ARG A 68 -0.24 -7.09 -4.24
CA ARG A 68 -0.74 -7.70 -3.00
C ARG A 68 0.45 -8.05 -2.10
N SER A 69 0.29 -7.94 -0.78
CA SER A 69 1.33 -8.23 0.22
C SER A 69 2.10 -9.53 -0.05
N SER A 70 1.37 -10.61 -0.37
CA SER A 70 1.94 -11.93 -0.70
C SER A 70 2.92 -11.99 -1.89
N LYS A 71 3.15 -10.88 -2.61
CA LYS A 71 4.12 -10.79 -3.70
C LYS A 71 5.49 -10.29 -3.26
N PHE A 72 5.56 -9.57 -2.15
CA PHE A 72 6.78 -8.97 -1.65
C PHE A 72 7.05 -9.27 -0.17
N THR A 73 6.13 -9.95 0.53
CA THR A 73 6.33 -10.49 1.87
C THR A 73 6.57 -11.99 1.83
N VAL A 74 7.24 -12.48 2.88
CA VAL A 74 7.49 -13.91 3.10
C VAL A 74 6.62 -14.37 4.28
N PRO A 75 5.92 -15.52 4.20
CA PRO A 75 5.04 -15.99 5.27
C PRO A 75 5.75 -16.26 6.59
N ASN A 76 6.96 -16.84 6.52
CA ASN A 76 7.87 -17.04 7.64
C ASN A 76 9.32 -16.90 7.13
N GLY A 77 10.22 -16.33 7.93
CA GLY A 77 11.63 -16.14 7.56
C GLY A 77 12.31 -17.43 7.10
N ASP A 78 11.97 -18.56 7.72
CA ASP A 78 12.54 -19.88 7.39
C ASP A 78 12.05 -20.44 6.04
N ASN A 79 10.93 -19.93 5.52
CA ASN A 79 10.37 -20.33 4.23
C ASN A 79 10.88 -19.47 3.07
N PHE A 80 11.95 -18.70 3.28
CA PHE A 80 12.52 -17.89 2.21
C PHE A 80 13.07 -18.77 1.07
N SER A 81 12.60 -18.50 -0.15
CA SER A 81 13.15 -19.08 -1.37
C SER A 81 13.50 -17.95 -2.34
N GLN A 82 14.77 -17.86 -2.70
CA GLN A 82 15.27 -16.88 -3.67
C GLN A 82 14.60 -17.03 -5.04
N ALA A 83 14.03 -18.19 -5.39
CA ALA A 83 13.31 -18.37 -6.66
C ALA A 83 11.89 -17.81 -6.63
N LEU A 84 11.27 -17.69 -5.45
CA LEU A 84 9.86 -17.33 -5.30
C LEU A 84 9.67 -15.93 -4.70
N HIS A 85 10.56 -15.55 -3.80
CA HIS A 85 10.43 -14.34 -3.00
C HIS A 85 11.30 -13.22 -3.53
N LEU A 86 10.80 -12.00 -3.35
CA LEU A 86 11.50 -10.78 -3.73
C LEU A 86 12.70 -10.57 -2.82
N SER A 87 13.82 -10.15 -3.40
CA SER A 87 15.10 -9.92 -2.75
C SER A 87 15.74 -8.65 -3.32
N VAL A 88 16.87 -8.21 -2.75
CA VAL A 88 17.57 -7.00 -3.23
C VAL A 88 18.06 -7.14 -4.67
N SER A 89 18.47 -8.35 -5.09
CA SER A 89 18.95 -8.58 -6.46
C SER A 89 17.87 -8.45 -7.52
N ASP A 90 16.60 -8.38 -7.13
CA ASP A 90 15.47 -8.18 -8.02
C ASP A 90 15.15 -6.69 -8.24
N ILE A 91 15.86 -5.80 -7.55
CA ILE A 91 15.74 -4.36 -7.68
C ILE A 91 16.85 -3.88 -8.61
N THR A 92 16.46 -3.26 -9.73
CA THR A 92 17.40 -2.67 -10.68
C THR A 92 17.17 -1.18 -10.77
N ALA A 93 18.20 -0.40 -10.45
CA ALA A 93 18.20 1.05 -10.62
C ALA A 93 18.59 1.40 -12.07
N ASP A 94 17.79 2.18 -12.77
CA ASP A 94 18.20 2.69 -14.09
C ASP A 94 19.18 3.86 -13.90
N GLN A 95 20.46 3.61 -14.17
CA GLN A 95 21.52 4.61 -14.09
C GLN A 95 21.55 5.55 -15.32
N ARG A 96 20.81 5.25 -16.39
CA ARG A 96 20.93 5.95 -17.68
C ARG A 96 20.04 7.19 -17.81
N VAL A 97 19.04 7.34 -16.95
CA VAL A 97 18.11 8.47 -16.98
C VAL A 97 18.00 9.03 -15.57
N ALA A 98 18.77 10.10 -15.29
CA ALA A 98 18.69 10.96 -14.11
C ALA A 98 17.74 10.44 -13.00
N SER A 99 18.18 9.40 -12.29
CA SER A 99 17.58 8.85 -11.05
C SER A 99 16.04 8.91 -10.95
N SER A 100 15.30 8.47 -11.98
CA SER A 100 13.83 8.63 -12.00
C SER A 100 13.04 7.33 -12.12
N ARG A 101 13.72 6.19 -12.29
CA ARG A 101 13.03 4.91 -12.54
C ARG A 101 13.75 3.72 -11.90
N THR A 102 12.98 2.88 -11.22
CA THR A 102 13.47 1.64 -10.61
C THR A 102 12.62 0.48 -11.09
N GLN A 103 13.27 -0.60 -11.51
CA GLN A 103 12.60 -1.82 -11.90
C GLN A 103 12.61 -2.84 -10.76
N VAL A 104 11.49 -3.53 -10.60
CA VAL A 104 11.28 -4.58 -9.62
C VAL A 104 10.86 -5.83 -10.38
N ASN A 105 11.71 -6.86 -10.35
CA ASN A 105 11.45 -8.12 -11.00
C ASN A 105 10.62 -9.04 -10.10
N ILE A 106 9.33 -9.17 -10.39
CA ILE A 106 8.44 -10.10 -9.72
C ILE A 106 8.63 -11.46 -10.35
N LYS A 107 9.29 -12.39 -9.65
CA LYS A 107 9.65 -13.72 -10.19
C LYS A 107 8.47 -14.59 -10.58
N VAL A 108 7.35 -14.46 -9.87
CA VAL A 108 6.19 -15.33 -10.02
C VAL A 108 4.92 -14.51 -10.06
N SER A 109 4.14 -14.59 -11.14
CA SER A 109 2.76 -14.10 -11.16
C SER A 109 1.78 -15.19 -10.69
N LYS A 110 0.72 -14.78 -9.97
CA LYS A 110 -0.32 -15.70 -9.46
C LYS A 110 -1.43 -15.90 -10.49
N THR A 111 -1.62 -14.90 -11.35
CA THR A 111 -2.65 -14.89 -12.38
C THR A 111 -2.12 -15.41 -13.70
N ASP A 112 -0.81 -15.65 -13.81
CA ASP A 112 -0.24 -16.32 -14.96
C ASP A 112 -0.30 -17.84 -14.77
N PRO A 113 -0.98 -18.60 -15.68
CA PRO A 113 -1.09 -20.05 -15.58
C PRO A 113 0.27 -20.76 -15.59
N PHE A 114 1.29 -20.15 -16.21
CA PHE A 114 2.65 -20.65 -16.29
C PHE A 114 3.56 -20.10 -15.19
N ARG A 115 3.00 -19.33 -14.25
CA ARG A 115 3.71 -18.67 -13.15
C ARG A 115 4.86 -17.76 -13.59
N GLN A 116 4.83 -17.27 -14.83
CA GLN A 116 5.80 -16.32 -15.35
C GLN A 116 5.78 -15.03 -14.53
N GLY A 117 6.98 -14.54 -14.24
CA GLY A 117 7.17 -13.27 -13.57
C GLY A 117 6.79 -12.07 -14.42
N CYS A 118 6.88 -10.89 -13.84
CA CYS A 118 6.78 -9.63 -14.57
C CYS A 118 7.72 -8.58 -13.98
N VAL A 119 8.16 -7.63 -14.82
CA VAL A 119 8.94 -6.49 -14.36
C VAL A 119 8.00 -5.32 -14.15
N ILE A 120 7.95 -4.83 -12.91
CA ILE A 120 7.23 -3.62 -12.56
C ILE A 120 8.20 -2.47 -12.60
N THR A 121 7.76 -1.34 -13.14
CA THR A 121 8.60 -0.16 -13.20
C THR A 121 8.03 0.96 -12.34
N LEU A 122 8.75 1.32 -11.29
CA LEU A 122 8.45 2.43 -10.40
C LEU A 122 9.01 3.71 -11.00
N GLY A 123 8.13 4.70 -11.18
CA GLY A 123 8.50 6.01 -11.71
C GLY A 123 8.79 7.04 -10.63
N ARG A 124 9.12 8.25 -11.11
CA ARG A 124 9.30 9.42 -10.24
C ARG A 124 7.97 9.82 -9.60
N GLY A 125 7.99 10.04 -8.30
CA GLY A 125 6.86 10.50 -7.51
C GLY A 125 7.07 11.92 -7.00
N THR A 126 6.06 12.44 -6.31
CA THR A 126 6.13 13.73 -5.61
C THR A 126 6.28 13.48 -4.11
N SER A 127 7.16 14.21 -3.44
CA SER A 127 7.32 14.10 -1.98
C SER A 127 5.97 14.29 -1.25
N PRO A 128 5.65 13.48 -0.22
CA PRO A 128 6.45 12.37 0.33
C PRO A 128 6.25 11.02 -0.40
N LEU A 129 5.39 10.97 -1.41
CA LEU A 129 5.00 9.78 -2.15
C LEU A 129 5.98 9.48 -3.29
N TYR A 130 7.25 9.27 -2.94
CA TYR A 130 8.28 8.94 -3.90
C TYR A 130 8.75 7.49 -3.70
N PRO A 131 8.21 6.51 -4.47
CA PRO A 131 8.47 5.09 -4.21
C PRO A 131 9.93 4.69 -4.40
N VAL A 132 10.62 5.36 -5.33
CA VAL A 132 12.04 5.15 -5.58
C VAL A 132 12.86 5.56 -4.37
N GLU A 133 12.67 6.78 -3.86
CA GLU A 133 13.37 7.27 -2.66
C GLU A 133 13.05 6.44 -1.43
N ALA A 134 11.77 6.15 -1.18
CA ALA A 134 11.38 5.30 -0.05
C ALA A 134 12.07 3.93 -0.09
N LEU A 135 12.14 3.32 -1.27
CA LEU A 135 12.81 2.03 -1.46
C LEU A 135 14.33 2.13 -1.23
N PHE A 136 15.00 3.15 -1.76
CA PHE A 136 16.44 3.32 -1.58
C PHE A 136 16.82 3.69 -0.16
N ASN A 137 16.08 4.57 0.51
CA ASN A 137 16.29 4.89 1.93
C ASN A 137 16.23 3.61 2.78
N TYR A 138 15.27 2.73 2.51
CA TYR A 138 15.22 1.44 3.18
C TYR A 138 16.40 0.53 2.82
N LEU A 139 16.79 0.45 1.54
CA LEU A 139 17.91 -0.39 1.10
C LEU A 139 19.25 0.04 1.72
N ASP A 140 19.45 1.35 1.94
CA ASP A 140 20.64 1.90 2.60
C ASP A 140 20.76 1.40 4.05
N VAL A 141 19.64 1.36 4.78
CA VAL A 141 19.59 0.87 6.18
C VAL A 141 19.61 -0.67 6.24
N ARG A 142 18.97 -1.34 5.27
CA ARG A 142 18.91 -2.81 5.18
C ARG A 142 20.28 -3.43 4.85
N GLY A 143 21.01 -2.78 3.94
CA GLY A 143 22.23 -3.31 3.34
C GLY A 143 22.00 -4.44 2.31
N GLY A 144 23.10 -4.92 1.74
CA GLY A 144 23.12 -5.88 0.62
C GLY A 144 23.04 -7.36 1.00
N ALA A 145 22.69 -7.69 2.25
CA ALA A 145 22.63 -9.09 2.69
C ALA A 145 21.56 -9.89 1.90
N SER A 146 21.89 -11.14 1.57
CA SER A 146 20.94 -12.06 0.93
C SER A 146 19.73 -12.30 1.84
N GLY A 147 18.55 -12.50 1.24
CA GLY A 147 17.31 -12.74 1.96
C GLY A 147 16.10 -11.99 1.38
N PRO A 148 14.96 -12.03 2.10
CA PRO A 148 13.76 -11.31 1.73
C PRO A 148 14.02 -9.82 1.54
N LEU A 149 13.33 -9.17 0.59
CA LEU A 149 13.48 -7.73 0.37
C LEU A 149 13.18 -6.96 1.66
N PHE A 150 12.03 -7.21 2.29
CA PHE A 150 11.68 -6.58 3.57
C PHE A 150 11.98 -7.53 4.73
N VAL A 151 12.89 -7.09 5.59
CA VAL A 151 13.29 -7.78 6.82
C VAL A 151 13.14 -6.84 8.02
N PRO A 152 12.59 -7.31 9.16
CA PRO A 152 12.57 -6.52 10.39
C PRO A 152 13.99 -6.17 10.81
N LEU A 153 14.37 -4.90 10.64
CA LEU A 153 15.67 -4.42 11.07
C LEU A 153 15.63 -4.30 12.60
N LYS A 154 16.49 -5.07 13.29
CA LYS A 154 16.63 -4.94 14.75
C LYS A 154 16.99 -3.50 15.06
N ARG A 155 16.42 -2.94 16.13
CA ARG A 155 16.94 -1.69 16.70
C ARG A 155 18.42 -1.92 16.97
N CYS A 156 19.28 -1.05 16.44
CA CYS A 156 20.65 -1.01 16.89
C CYS A 156 20.60 -0.68 18.39
N SER A 157 20.90 -1.65 19.26
CA SER A 157 21.19 -1.33 20.65
C SER A 157 22.47 -0.51 20.61
N ILE A 158 22.34 0.80 20.84
CA ILE A 158 23.45 1.66 21.18
C ILE A 158 24.10 1.00 22.40
N LYS A 159 25.32 0.49 22.23
CA LYS A 159 26.19 0.09 23.34
C LYS A 159 26.88 1.34 23.86
#